data_AF-A0A150J4J5-F1
#
_entry.id   AF-A0A150J4J5-F1
#
_cell.length_a   1.000
_cell.length_b   1.000
_cell.length_c   1.000
_cell.angle_alpha   90.00
_cell.angle_beta   90.00
_cell.angle_gamma   90.00
#
_symmetry.space_group_name_H-M   'P 1'
#
loop_
_entity.id
_entity.type
_entity.pdbx_description
1 polymer ?
#
loop_
_entity_poly.entity_id
_entity_poly.type
_entity_poly.pdbx_seq_one_letter_code
_entity_poly.pdbx_strand_id
1 'polypeptide(L)'
;MKQTYIILISSMVILSLLLGCAQTPKEQKDEHGCITSSGYSWCNALQKCIKPPEECVQPYGSDRDEHGCIGSAGYVWCDIKQKCIRPWEENCSKEVHKDVHGCLIDDGEEWCALKNKCIKPWEEHCSESPPIGGDRDEHGCLIAAGYQWCDYKQKCYRPWEESCAPDPPTPPIGGDRDEHGCLIAAGYQWCEYTKKCYRPWEESCKAPKPIGGDKDEHGCLIAAGYQWCEYTKKCYRPFEETCSIGGDVDEHGCKESAGYTWCEVKNKCIRTWEESCTIGGDVDEHGCLVASGYQWCEGLKKCIRPWEEECPTG
;
A
#
# COMPACT_ATOMS: atom_id res chain seq x y z
N MET A 1 37.45 154.77 -65.76
CA MET A 1 36.31 153.82 -65.62
C MET A 1 36.45 152.51 -66.42
N LYS A 2 37.28 152.39 -67.47
CA LYS A 2 37.41 151.13 -68.24
C LYS A 2 38.38 150.09 -67.66
N GLN A 3 39.37 150.51 -66.85
CA GLN A 3 40.45 149.62 -66.37
C GLN A 3 40.09 148.81 -65.12
N THR A 4 39.24 149.36 -64.24
CA THR A 4 38.69 148.63 -63.07
C THR A 4 37.66 147.57 -63.46
N TYR A 5 36.94 147.76 -64.58
CA TYR A 5 35.95 146.80 -65.08
C TYR A 5 36.62 145.52 -65.60
N ILE A 6 37.80 145.62 -66.23
CA ILE A 6 38.54 144.46 -66.77
C ILE A 6 39.09 143.57 -65.64
N ILE A 7 39.52 144.16 -64.51
CA ILE A 7 39.99 143.40 -63.34
C ILE A 7 38.81 142.66 -62.65
N LEU A 8 37.63 143.27 -62.60
CA LEU A 8 36.44 142.63 -62.04
C LEU A 8 35.94 141.47 -62.92
N ILE A 9 35.96 141.61 -64.25
CA ILE A 9 35.56 140.51 -65.15
C ILE A 9 36.60 139.38 -65.12
N SER A 10 37.90 139.69 -65.07
CA SER A 10 38.96 138.67 -64.93
C SER A 10 38.86 137.95 -63.57
N SER A 11 38.54 138.66 -62.49
CA SER A 11 38.31 138.06 -61.18
C SER A 11 37.04 137.21 -61.14
N MET A 12 35.95 137.63 -61.79
CA MET A 12 34.71 136.83 -61.88
C MET A 12 34.86 135.59 -62.76
N VAL A 13 35.67 135.63 -63.82
CA VAL A 13 35.97 134.47 -64.67
C VAL A 13 36.91 133.48 -63.96
N ILE A 14 37.88 133.95 -63.17
CA ILE A 14 38.73 133.09 -62.32
C ILE A 14 37.93 132.49 -61.15
N LEU A 15 36.98 133.22 -60.57
CA LEU A 15 36.06 132.68 -59.56
C LEU A 15 35.10 131.63 -60.16
N SER A 16 34.67 131.81 -61.42
CA SER A 16 33.79 130.86 -62.10
C SER A 16 34.50 129.58 -62.58
N LEU A 17 35.81 129.66 -62.89
CA LEU A 17 36.64 128.50 -63.23
C LEU A 17 37.08 127.67 -62.01
N LEU A 18 37.09 128.24 -60.81
CA LEU A 18 37.38 127.51 -59.56
C LEU A 18 36.15 126.82 -58.93
N LEU A 19 34.92 127.14 -59.38
CA LEU A 19 33.70 126.45 -58.96
C LEU A 19 33.28 125.29 -59.87
N GLY A 20 33.97 125.08 -61.00
CA GLY A 20 33.64 124.06 -61.98
C GLY A 20 34.62 122.89 -61.96
N CYS A 21 34.63 122.08 -60.90
CA CYS A 21 35.09 120.67 -60.90
C CYS A 21 35.05 120.10 -59.48
N ALA A 22 34.02 119.29 -59.18
CA ALA A 22 34.01 118.17 -58.23
C ALA A 22 32.57 117.95 -57.71
N GLN A 23 31.65 117.56 -58.59
CA GLN A 23 30.50 116.78 -58.12
C GLN A 23 31.03 115.38 -57.81
N THR A 24 31.53 115.19 -56.59
CA THR A 24 31.73 113.86 -56.04
C THR A 24 30.36 113.16 -56.03
N PRO A 25 30.21 111.95 -56.59
CA PRO A 25 28.94 111.24 -56.53
C PRO A 25 28.54 111.11 -55.06
N LYS A 26 27.33 111.56 -54.71
CA LYS A 26 26.81 111.44 -53.34
C LYS A 26 26.79 109.95 -52.99
N GLU A 27 27.60 109.58 -52.03
CA GLU A 27 27.68 108.22 -51.48
C GLU A 27 26.31 107.83 -50.93
N GLN A 28 25.67 106.84 -51.56
CA GLN A 28 24.33 106.41 -51.17
C GLN A 28 24.48 105.42 -50.02
N LYS A 29 23.94 105.78 -48.85
CA LYS A 29 23.97 104.97 -47.63
C LYS A 29 22.58 104.42 -47.33
N ASP A 30 22.51 103.21 -46.79
CA ASP A 30 21.27 102.68 -46.21
C ASP A 30 20.98 103.29 -44.82
N GLU A 31 19.85 102.93 -44.21
CA GLU A 31 19.41 103.42 -42.88
C GLU A 31 20.43 103.10 -41.76
N HIS A 32 21.29 102.11 -41.98
CA HIS A 32 22.34 101.68 -41.05
C HIS A 32 23.73 102.25 -41.41
N GLY A 33 23.80 103.16 -42.39
CA GLY A 33 25.02 103.86 -42.77
C GLY A 33 25.96 103.08 -43.72
N CYS A 34 25.54 101.92 -44.23
CA CYS A 34 26.32 101.13 -45.18
C CYS A 34 26.23 101.68 -46.59
N ILE A 35 27.37 101.71 -47.28
CA ILE A 35 27.52 102.33 -48.60
C ILE A 35 27.00 101.38 -49.68
N THR A 36 25.72 101.52 -50.04
CA THR A 36 25.07 100.67 -51.05
C THR A 36 25.66 100.87 -52.44
N SER A 37 26.15 102.08 -52.74
CA SER A 37 26.84 102.38 -54.01
C SER A 37 28.15 101.59 -54.21
N SER A 38 28.75 101.07 -53.14
CA SER A 38 29.99 100.27 -53.19
C SER A 38 29.75 98.77 -52.99
N GLY A 39 28.48 98.37 -52.98
CA GLY A 39 28.03 96.98 -52.82
C GLY A 39 28.02 96.48 -51.38
N TYR A 40 28.05 97.38 -50.38
CA TYR A 40 27.91 97.00 -48.97
C TYR A 40 26.44 96.95 -48.55
N SER A 41 26.07 95.93 -47.79
CA SER A 41 24.74 95.81 -47.15
C SER A 41 24.89 95.59 -45.65
N TRP A 42 23.94 96.12 -44.87
CA TRP A 42 23.89 95.86 -43.44
C TRP A 42 23.55 94.40 -43.14
N CYS A 43 24.38 93.75 -42.33
CA CYS A 43 24.12 92.41 -41.81
C CYS A 43 23.72 92.48 -40.34
N ASN A 44 22.44 92.26 -40.05
CA ASN A 44 21.91 92.28 -38.68
C ASN A 44 22.51 91.15 -37.81
N ALA A 45 22.90 90.04 -38.42
CA ALA A 45 23.55 88.92 -37.73
C ALA A 45 24.94 89.27 -37.15
N LEU A 46 25.68 90.17 -37.80
CA LEU A 46 27.05 90.53 -37.44
C LEU A 46 27.18 91.99 -36.97
N GLN A 47 26.07 92.75 -36.96
CA GLN A 47 26.02 94.17 -36.63
C GLN A 47 27.07 95.00 -37.40
N LYS A 48 27.31 94.67 -38.68
CA LYS A 48 28.30 95.34 -39.54
C LYS A 48 27.89 95.35 -41.01
N CYS A 49 28.45 96.28 -41.78
CA CYS A 49 28.32 96.32 -43.23
C CYS A 49 29.22 95.24 -43.87
N ILE A 50 28.65 94.37 -44.70
CA ILE A 50 29.36 93.29 -45.40
C ILE A 50 29.28 93.48 -46.92
N LYS A 51 30.19 92.84 -47.68
CA LYS A 51 30.24 92.88 -49.14
C LYS A 51 30.46 91.46 -49.70
N PRO A 52 29.83 91.06 -50.83
CA PRO A 52 30.07 89.74 -51.43
C PRO A 52 31.55 89.49 -51.73
N PRO A 53 32.09 88.29 -51.47
CA PRO A 53 31.39 87.02 -51.19
C PRO A 53 31.13 86.74 -49.69
N GLU A 54 31.33 87.69 -48.77
CA GLU A 54 31.02 87.46 -47.35
C GLU A 54 29.51 87.29 -47.15
N GLU A 55 29.10 86.13 -46.63
CA GLU A 55 27.70 85.82 -46.35
C GLU A 55 27.30 86.28 -44.94
N CYS A 56 26.09 86.84 -44.80
CA CYS A 56 25.52 87.23 -43.52
C CYS A 56 25.05 85.99 -42.74
N VAL A 57 25.97 85.28 -42.11
CA VAL A 57 25.66 84.09 -41.29
C VAL A 57 25.68 84.46 -39.81
N GLN A 58 24.67 84.03 -39.06
CA GLN A 58 24.66 84.19 -37.59
C GLN A 58 25.76 83.31 -36.96
N PRO A 59 26.60 83.87 -36.06
CA PRO A 59 27.51 83.07 -35.26
C PRO A 59 26.74 82.08 -34.37
N TYR A 60 27.24 80.86 -34.26
CA TYR A 60 26.68 79.85 -33.35
C TYR A 60 26.78 80.33 -31.89
N GLY A 61 25.65 80.35 -31.18
CA GLY A 61 25.56 80.74 -29.77
C GLY A 61 25.26 82.22 -29.48
N SER A 62 24.84 82.99 -30.48
CA SER A 62 24.42 84.39 -30.34
C SER A 62 23.00 84.56 -29.77
N ASP A 63 22.25 83.47 -29.63
CA ASP A 63 20.84 83.40 -29.25
C ASP A 63 20.64 83.06 -27.76
N ARG A 64 21.42 83.70 -26.90
CA ARG A 64 21.30 83.53 -25.45
C ARG A 64 20.04 84.23 -24.93
N ASP A 65 19.28 83.54 -24.09
CA ASP A 65 18.15 84.12 -23.35
C ASP A 65 18.61 84.99 -22.16
N GLU A 66 17.65 85.53 -21.39
CA GLU A 66 17.92 86.37 -20.20
C GLU A 66 18.77 85.67 -19.14
N HIS A 67 18.75 84.33 -19.11
CA HIS A 67 19.53 83.50 -18.20
C HIS A 67 20.84 82.99 -18.82
N GLY A 68 21.17 83.40 -20.05
CA GLY A 68 22.38 83.01 -20.76
C GLY A 68 22.31 81.65 -21.46
N CYS A 69 21.13 81.03 -21.56
CA CYS A 69 20.92 79.74 -22.19
C CYS A 69 20.73 79.88 -23.71
N ILE A 70 21.37 79.00 -24.47
CA ILE A 70 21.34 79.01 -25.93
C ILE A 70 20.16 78.16 -26.41
N GLY A 71 19.04 78.81 -26.76
CA GLY A 71 17.81 78.12 -27.15
C GLY A 71 17.95 77.24 -28.41
N SER A 72 18.73 77.69 -29.40
CA SER A 72 18.99 76.96 -30.65
C SER A 72 19.85 75.72 -30.44
N ALA A 73 20.66 75.69 -29.38
CA ALA A 73 21.40 74.50 -28.95
C ALA A 73 20.55 73.59 -28.04
N GLY A 74 19.29 73.96 -27.79
CA GLY A 74 18.36 73.16 -27.00
C GLY A 74 18.40 73.39 -25.50
N TYR A 75 19.12 74.40 -25.04
CA TYR A 75 19.19 74.71 -23.62
C TYR A 75 17.99 75.54 -23.19
N VAL A 76 17.36 75.13 -22.09
CA VAL A 76 16.26 75.81 -21.43
C VAL A 76 16.67 76.07 -19.99
N TRP A 77 16.42 77.27 -19.49
CA TRP A 77 16.68 77.61 -18.09
C TRP A 77 15.77 76.78 -17.17
N CYS A 78 16.36 76.23 -16.10
CA CYS A 78 15.62 75.51 -15.08
C CYS A 78 15.78 76.20 -13.73
N ASP A 79 14.70 76.81 -13.23
CA ASP A 79 14.69 77.56 -11.98
C ASP A 79 15.04 76.69 -10.77
N ILE A 80 14.62 75.43 -10.76
CA ILE A 80 14.89 74.51 -9.64
C ILE A 80 16.39 74.19 -9.54
N LYS A 81 17.08 74.05 -10.68
CA LYS A 81 18.48 73.66 -10.73
C LYS A 81 19.44 74.84 -10.92
N GLN A 82 18.91 76.05 -11.13
CA GLN A 82 19.67 77.28 -11.40
C GLN A 82 20.74 77.09 -12.49
N LYS A 83 20.40 76.33 -13.55
CA LYS A 83 21.29 76.07 -14.68
C LYS A 83 20.49 75.86 -15.97
N CYS A 84 21.15 76.14 -17.09
CA CYS A 84 20.66 75.77 -18.42
C CYS A 84 20.72 74.25 -18.59
N ILE A 85 19.58 73.61 -18.80
CA ILE A 85 19.49 72.16 -19.05
C ILE A 85 18.95 71.89 -20.44
N ARG A 86 19.26 70.71 -21.00
CA ARG A 86 18.59 70.22 -22.21
C ARG A 86 17.45 69.31 -21.76
N PRO A 87 16.17 69.64 -22.01
CA PRO A 87 15.03 68.90 -21.45
C PRO A 87 15.00 67.40 -21.76
N TRP A 88 15.68 66.97 -22.84
CA TRP A 88 15.79 65.56 -23.24
C TRP A 88 17.00 64.83 -22.63
N GLU A 89 17.98 65.53 -22.09
CA GLU A 89 19.11 64.92 -21.37
C GLU A 89 18.90 64.98 -19.86
N GLU A 90 18.30 66.06 -19.36
CA GLU A 90 18.04 66.28 -17.95
C GLU A 90 16.68 66.95 -17.77
N ASN A 91 15.81 66.34 -16.96
CA ASN A 91 14.49 66.88 -16.67
C ASN A 91 14.58 67.99 -15.61
N CYS A 92 13.87 69.10 -15.82
CA CYS A 92 13.77 70.19 -14.83
C CYS A 92 12.89 69.81 -13.64
N SER A 93 12.15 68.70 -13.71
CA SER A 93 11.23 68.25 -12.68
C SER A 93 11.92 67.32 -11.68
N LYS A 94 11.96 67.73 -10.42
CA LYS A 94 11.38 67.04 -9.25
C LYS A 94 12.00 67.61 -7.97
N GLU A 95 11.23 68.45 -7.27
CA GLU A 95 11.34 68.44 -5.81
C GLU A 95 10.91 67.03 -5.38
N VAL A 96 11.77 66.34 -4.65
CA VAL A 96 11.49 64.98 -4.21
C VAL A 96 10.46 65.08 -3.08
N HIS A 97 9.18 64.90 -3.38
CA HIS A 97 8.15 64.84 -2.35
C HIS A 97 8.30 63.55 -1.56
N LYS A 98 8.97 63.66 -0.40
CA LYS A 98 9.13 62.57 0.55
C LYS A 98 8.09 62.65 1.65
N ASP A 99 7.59 61.50 2.08
CA ASP A 99 6.77 61.43 3.30
C ASP A 99 7.63 61.61 4.57
N VAL A 100 6.98 61.59 5.75
CA VAL A 100 7.66 61.69 7.06
C VAL A 100 8.70 60.57 7.27
N HIS A 101 8.54 59.46 6.56
CA HIS A 101 9.41 58.28 6.63
C HIS A 101 10.49 58.26 5.53
N GLY A 102 10.55 59.29 4.68
CA GLY A 102 11.54 59.43 3.61
C GLY A 102 11.21 58.69 2.30
N CYS A 103 10.01 58.14 2.15
CA CYS A 103 9.54 57.42 0.96
C CYS A 103 9.11 58.40 -0.14
N LEU A 104 9.40 58.07 -1.41
CA LEU A 104 9.06 58.92 -2.55
C LEU A 104 7.57 58.79 -2.91
N ILE A 105 6.79 59.84 -2.63
CA ILE A 105 5.35 59.88 -2.95
C ILE A 105 5.12 59.89 -4.46
N ASP A 106 5.96 60.61 -5.22
CA ASP A 106 5.83 60.71 -6.69
C ASP A 106 6.11 59.40 -7.42
N ASP A 107 6.90 58.51 -6.81
CA ASP A 107 7.18 57.18 -7.33
C ASP A 107 6.21 56.14 -6.72
N GLY A 108 5.17 56.61 -6.01
CA GLY A 108 4.12 55.85 -5.35
C GLY A 108 4.61 54.87 -4.29
N GLU A 109 5.69 55.22 -3.60
CA GLU A 109 6.21 54.44 -2.48
C GLU A 109 5.44 54.76 -1.20
N GLU A 110 5.11 53.71 -0.43
CA GLU A 110 4.45 53.82 0.86
C GLU A 110 5.31 53.17 1.95
N TRP A 111 5.34 53.78 3.14
CA TRP A 111 6.06 53.24 4.27
C TRP A 111 5.38 51.97 4.83
N CYS A 112 6.08 50.85 4.81
CA CYS A 112 5.61 49.61 5.41
C CYS A 112 6.22 49.39 6.80
N ALA A 113 5.41 49.61 7.84
CA ALA A 113 5.83 49.44 9.24
C ALA A 113 6.25 47.99 9.56
N LEU A 114 5.63 46.99 8.91
CA LEU A 114 5.96 45.57 9.12
C LEU A 114 7.37 45.21 8.63
N LYS A 115 7.82 45.83 7.52
CA LYS A 115 9.11 45.52 6.89
C LYS A 115 10.18 46.59 7.14
N ASN A 116 9.83 47.69 7.83
CA ASN A 116 10.68 48.86 8.06
C ASN A 116 11.35 49.40 6.78
N LYS A 117 10.62 49.40 5.65
CA LYS A 117 11.10 49.91 4.36
C LYS A 117 9.97 50.55 3.56
N CYS A 118 10.33 51.49 2.70
CA CYS A 118 9.44 51.99 1.65
C CYS A 118 9.21 50.88 0.62
N ILE A 119 7.94 50.62 0.30
CA ILE A 119 7.56 49.63 -0.71
C ILE A 119 6.65 50.27 -1.74
N LYS A 120 6.64 49.72 -2.95
CA LYS A 120 5.65 50.06 -3.98
C LYS A 120 4.45 49.13 -3.82
N PRO A 121 3.25 49.64 -3.50
CA PRO A 121 2.08 48.79 -3.21
C PRO A 121 1.73 47.78 -4.31
N TRP A 122 2.05 48.07 -5.56
CA TRP A 122 1.77 47.20 -6.71
C TRP A 122 2.85 46.15 -7.02
N GLU A 123 4.07 46.29 -6.48
CA GLU A 123 5.14 45.29 -6.61
C GLU A 123 5.20 44.39 -5.37
N GLU A 124 5.10 45.00 -4.18
CA GLU A 124 5.08 44.31 -2.91
C GLU A 124 3.95 44.85 -2.04
N HIS A 125 3.09 43.96 -1.56
CA HIS A 125 2.01 44.33 -0.63
C HIS A 125 2.55 44.42 0.81
N CYS A 126 2.10 45.41 1.59
CA CYS A 126 2.41 45.56 3.03
C CYS A 126 1.47 44.72 3.90
N SER A 127 1.04 43.55 3.42
CA SER A 127 0.28 42.59 4.21
C SER A 127 1.12 41.35 4.43
N GLU A 128 0.99 40.74 5.60
CA GLU A 128 1.35 39.33 5.75
C GLU A 128 0.43 38.57 4.79
N SER A 129 0.95 38.14 3.64
CA SER A 129 0.24 37.12 2.88
C SER A 129 0.17 35.91 3.79
N PRO A 130 -1.03 35.45 4.20
CA PRO A 130 -1.13 34.17 4.87
C PRO A 130 -0.44 33.14 3.98
N PRO A 131 0.33 32.19 4.54
CA PRO A 131 0.96 31.17 3.72
C PRO A 131 -0.10 30.55 2.80
N ILE A 132 0.15 30.57 1.49
CA ILE A 132 -0.72 29.94 0.50
C ILE A 132 -0.75 28.45 0.86
N GLY A 133 -1.88 28.00 1.45
CA GLY A 133 -2.04 26.69 2.10
C GLY A 133 -2.11 26.71 3.64
N GLY A 134 -2.59 27.80 4.26
CA GLY A 134 -2.48 28.03 5.70
C GLY A 134 -3.67 27.68 6.59
N ASP A 135 -4.88 27.53 6.05
CA ASP A 135 -6.06 27.27 6.89
C ASP A 135 -6.06 25.83 7.38
N ARG A 136 -5.54 25.67 8.60
CA ARG A 136 -5.55 24.43 9.34
C ARG A 136 -6.68 24.44 10.36
N ASP A 137 -7.32 23.30 10.58
CA ASP A 137 -8.26 23.13 11.70
C ASP A 137 -7.51 23.09 13.05
N GLU A 138 -8.25 22.98 14.16
CA GLU A 138 -7.69 22.89 15.53
C GLU A 138 -6.69 21.73 15.69
N HIS A 139 -6.76 20.72 14.81
CA HIS A 139 -5.90 19.55 14.80
C HIS A 139 -4.74 19.65 13.77
N GLY A 140 -4.58 20.80 13.10
CA GLY A 140 -3.50 21.04 12.16
C GLY A 140 -3.76 20.51 10.74
N CYS A 141 -4.97 20.07 10.41
CA CYS A 141 -5.34 19.54 9.10
C CYS A 141 -5.70 20.64 8.11
N LEU A 142 -5.19 20.54 6.89
CA LEU A 142 -5.42 21.53 5.83
C LEU A 142 -6.87 21.48 5.31
N ILE A 143 -7.69 22.43 5.76
CA ILE A 143 -9.11 22.52 5.40
C ILE A 143 -9.26 22.78 3.89
N ALA A 144 -8.43 23.65 3.31
CA ALA A 144 -8.51 24.01 1.89
C ALA A 144 -8.18 22.84 0.94
N ALA A 145 -7.37 21.87 1.38
CA ALA A 145 -7.10 20.64 0.63
C ALA A 145 -8.14 19.52 0.91
N GLY A 146 -9.13 19.84 1.76
CA GLY A 146 -10.22 18.99 2.23
C GLY A 146 -9.78 17.84 3.12
N TYR A 147 -8.71 18.05 3.90
CA TYR A 147 -8.39 17.17 5.01
C TYR A 147 -9.32 17.45 6.19
N GLN A 148 -9.75 16.38 6.86
CA GLN A 148 -10.49 16.42 8.12
C GLN A 148 -9.75 15.59 9.15
N TRP A 149 -9.81 15.97 10.42
CA TRP A 149 -9.26 15.16 11.50
C TRP A 149 -10.12 13.92 11.77
N CYS A 150 -9.49 12.75 11.86
CA CYS A 150 -10.14 11.53 12.34
C CYS A 150 -9.62 11.17 13.72
N ASP A 151 -10.50 11.22 14.73
CA ASP A 151 -10.14 10.87 16.12
C ASP A 151 -9.76 9.39 16.26
N TYR A 152 -10.45 8.49 15.56
CA TYR A 152 -10.14 7.05 15.62
C TYR A 152 -8.74 6.71 15.07
N LYS A 153 -8.31 7.39 14.00
CA LYS A 153 -7.01 7.14 13.35
C LYS A 153 -5.90 8.08 13.82
N GLN A 154 -6.24 9.10 14.62
CA GLN A 154 -5.33 10.17 15.07
C GLN A 154 -4.53 10.79 13.91
N LYS A 155 -5.20 11.00 12.76
CA LYS A 155 -4.58 11.57 11.55
C LYS A 155 -5.57 12.40 10.74
N CYS A 156 -5.04 13.36 10.00
CA CYS A 156 -5.77 14.05 8.94
C CYS A 156 -6.04 13.07 7.79
N TYR A 157 -7.28 12.94 7.37
CA TYR A 157 -7.71 12.06 6.27
C TYR A 157 -8.56 12.84 5.27
N ARG A 158 -8.69 12.30 4.05
CA ARG A 158 -9.58 12.86 3.01
C ARG A 158 -10.85 12.02 2.93
N PRO A 159 -12.03 12.58 3.21
CA PRO A 159 -13.28 11.80 3.28
C PRO A 159 -13.67 11.02 2.03
N TRP A 160 -13.18 11.44 0.86
CA TRP A 160 -13.46 10.80 -0.43
C TRP A 160 -12.42 9.77 -0.88
N GLU A 161 -11.28 9.68 -0.20
CA GLU A 161 -10.27 8.64 -0.45
C GLU A 161 -10.32 7.54 0.61
N GLU A 162 -10.55 7.92 1.87
CA GLU A 162 -10.49 7.03 3.01
C GLU A 162 -11.66 7.30 3.97
N SER A 163 -12.22 6.26 4.59
CA SER A 163 -13.23 6.40 5.65
C SER A 163 -12.55 6.64 7.01
N CYS A 164 -13.17 7.43 7.87
CA CYS A 164 -12.75 7.55 9.28
C CYS A 164 -13.37 6.48 10.18
N ALA A 165 -14.33 5.71 9.65
CA ALA A 165 -14.88 4.58 10.38
C ALA A 165 -13.81 3.48 10.57
N PRO A 166 -13.82 2.76 11.70
CA PRO A 166 -13.11 1.49 11.78
C PRO A 166 -13.62 0.58 10.67
N ASP A 167 -12.70 -0.11 10.00
CA ASP A 167 -13.11 -1.17 9.09
C ASP A 167 -14.00 -2.15 9.87
N PRO A 168 -15.13 -2.60 9.30
CA PRO A 168 -15.90 -3.66 9.91
C PRO A 168 -14.94 -4.82 10.18
N PRO A 169 -15.02 -5.49 11.33
CA PRO A 169 -14.13 -6.60 11.64
C PRO A 169 -14.16 -7.55 10.46
N THR A 170 -13.05 -7.61 9.71
CA THR A 170 -12.93 -8.56 8.63
C THR A 170 -13.00 -9.91 9.31
N PRO A 171 -14.04 -10.73 9.01
CA PRO A 171 -14.09 -12.07 9.57
C PRO A 171 -12.76 -12.74 9.19
N PRO A 172 -12.11 -13.44 10.14
CA PRO A 172 -10.82 -14.04 9.88
C PRO A 172 -10.88 -14.81 8.57
N ILE A 173 -10.01 -14.45 7.62
CA ILE A 173 -9.88 -15.14 6.34
C ILE A 173 -9.46 -16.59 6.68
N GLY A 174 -10.46 -17.47 6.70
CA GLY A 174 -10.34 -18.87 7.14
C GLY A 174 -11.28 -19.30 8.29
N GLY A 175 -12.42 -18.63 8.52
CA GLY A 175 -13.13 -18.72 9.81
C GLY A 175 -14.61 -19.05 9.80
N ASP A 176 -14.99 -20.25 9.37
CA ASP A 176 -16.09 -21.00 10.01
C ASP A 176 -15.55 -22.40 10.30
N ARG A 177 -15.25 -22.66 11.58
CA ARG A 177 -14.85 -23.97 12.07
C ARG A 177 -16.03 -24.59 12.81
N ASP A 178 -16.24 -25.90 12.66
CA ASP A 178 -17.19 -26.63 13.49
C ASP A 178 -16.68 -26.76 14.95
N GLU A 179 -17.49 -27.35 15.84
CA GLU A 179 -17.13 -27.58 17.24
C GLU A 179 -15.84 -28.40 17.43
N HIS A 180 -15.42 -29.11 16.39
CA HIS A 180 -14.21 -29.94 16.36
C HIS A 180 -13.03 -29.26 15.65
N GLY A 181 -13.16 -27.99 15.25
CA GLY A 181 -12.10 -27.21 14.64
C GLY A 181 -11.91 -27.43 13.14
N CYS A 182 -12.83 -28.15 12.47
CA CYS A 182 -12.76 -28.41 11.02
C CYS A 182 -13.34 -27.25 10.21
N LEU A 183 -12.66 -26.89 9.13
CA LEU A 183 -13.07 -25.79 8.24
C LEU A 183 -14.31 -26.17 7.43
N ILE A 184 -15.46 -25.60 7.80
CA ILE A 184 -16.76 -25.84 7.16
C ILE A 184 -16.72 -25.34 5.71
N ALA A 185 -16.17 -24.14 5.48
CA ALA A 185 -16.10 -23.52 4.16
C ALA A 185 -15.23 -24.29 3.14
N ALA A 186 -14.25 -25.06 3.61
CA ALA A 186 -13.43 -25.93 2.77
C ALA A 186 -14.02 -27.34 2.59
N GLY A 187 -15.20 -27.58 3.21
CA GLY A 187 -15.98 -28.81 3.19
C GLY A 187 -15.34 -29.96 3.98
N TYR A 188 -14.58 -29.64 5.02
CA TYR A 188 -14.13 -30.64 5.98
C TYR A 188 -15.28 -31.00 6.93
N GLN A 189 -15.41 -32.29 7.22
CA GLN A 189 -16.30 -32.82 8.25
C GLN A 189 -15.48 -33.57 9.29
N TRP A 190 -15.91 -33.53 10.55
CA TRP A 190 -15.28 -34.31 11.60
C TRP A 190 -15.68 -35.78 11.53
N CYS A 191 -14.70 -36.68 11.56
CA CYS A 191 -14.95 -38.12 11.69
C CYS A 191 -14.69 -38.58 13.12
N GLU A 192 -15.72 -39.14 13.76
CA GLU A 192 -15.61 -39.63 15.15
C GLU A 192 -14.65 -40.82 15.28
N TYR A 193 -14.56 -41.66 14.26
CA TYR A 193 -13.74 -42.88 14.25
C TYR A 193 -12.25 -42.61 14.05
N THR A 194 -11.89 -41.61 13.23
CA THR A 194 -10.48 -41.27 12.95
C THR A 194 -9.97 -40.08 13.77
N LYS A 195 -10.86 -39.38 14.49
CA LYS A 195 -10.58 -38.15 15.26
C LYS A 195 -9.85 -37.10 14.41
N LYS A 196 -10.23 -36.99 13.14
CA LYS A 196 -9.65 -36.07 12.16
C LYS A 196 -10.73 -35.46 11.27
N CYS A 197 -10.46 -34.24 10.82
CA CYS A 197 -11.22 -33.59 9.77
C CYS A 197 -10.92 -34.28 8.43
N TYR A 198 -11.94 -34.76 7.74
CA TYR A 198 -11.84 -35.42 6.45
C TYR A 198 -12.74 -34.73 5.42
N ARG A 199 -12.46 -34.96 4.13
CA ARG A 199 -13.32 -34.48 3.03
C ARG A 199 -14.17 -35.64 2.51
N PRO A 200 -15.51 -35.56 2.58
CA PRO A 200 -16.39 -36.69 2.23
C PRO A 200 -16.25 -37.24 0.81
N TRP A 201 -15.73 -36.43 -0.12
CA TRP A 201 -15.51 -36.82 -1.52
C TRP A 201 -14.10 -37.35 -1.81
N GLU A 202 -13.13 -37.18 -0.92
CA GLU A 202 -11.79 -37.76 -1.05
C GLU A 202 -11.67 -39.04 -0.21
N GLU A 203 -12.20 -39.00 1.01
CA GLU A 203 -12.05 -40.07 1.99
C GLU A 203 -13.41 -40.41 2.63
N SER A 204 -13.65 -41.69 2.91
CA SER A 204 -14.87 -42.13 3.59
C SER A 204 -14.64 -42.32 5.08
N CYS A 205 -15.39 -41.62 5.93
CA CYS A 205 -15.45 -41.90 7.36
C CYS A 205 -16.27 -43.17 7.61
N LYS A 206 -15.58 -44.32 7.64
CA LYS A 206 -16.18 -45.61 7.99
C LYS A 206 -15.57 -46.09 9.29
N ALA A 207 -16.42 -46.61 10.17
CA ALA A 207 -15.95 -47.37 11.32
C ALA A 207 -15.05 -48.51 10.83
N PRO A 208 -13.91 -48.78 11.50
CA PRO A 208 -13.14 -49.98 11.20
C PRO A 208 -14.07 -51.18 11.38
N LYS A 209 -14.32 -51.91 10.28
CA LYS A 209 -15.02 -53.19 10.38
C LYS A 209 -14.12 -54.11 11.23
N PRO A 210 -14.62 -54.71 12.31
CA PRO A 210 -13.84 -55.66 13.08
C PRO A 210 -13.43 -56.81 12.16
N ILE A 211 -12.15 -56.90 11.82
CA ILE A 211 -11.58 -58.03 11.10
C ILE A 211 -11.61 -59.21 12.07
N GLY A 212 -12.49 -60.19 11.82
CA GLY A 212 -12.61 -61.40 12.63
C GLY A 212 -13.87 -61.54 13.48
N GLY A 213 -14.96 -60.82 13.18
CA GLY A 213 -16.24 -60.97 13.86
C GLY A 213 -17.19 -62.00 13.25
N ASP A 214 -17.00 -62.37 11.99
CA ASP A 214 -17.95 -63.21 11.25
C ASP A 214 -17.82 -64.67 11.68
N LYS A 215 -18.72 -65.07 12.58
CA LYS A 215 -18.91 -66.44 13.04
C LYS A 215 -20.03 -67.10 12.25
N ASP A 216 -19.91 -68.39 11.95
CA ASP A 216 -21.02 -69.20 11.44
C ASP A 216 -22.09 -69.46 12.52
N GLU A 217 -23.18 -70.17 12.16
CA GLU A 217 -24.27 -70.53 13.09
C GLU A 217 -23.80 -71.32 14.32
N HIS A 218 -22.61 -71.92 14.24
CA HIS A 218 -22.00 -72.69 15.31
C HIS A 218 -20.88 -71.93 16.05
N GLY A 219 -20.68 -70.64 15.75
CA GLY A 219 -19.72 -69.78 16.45
C GLY A 219 -18.28 -69.86 15.92
N CYS A 220 -18.03 -70.52 14.80
CA CYS A 220 -16.72 -70.69 14.19
C CYS A 220 -16.35 -69.52 13.28
N LEU A 221 -15.11 -69.03 13.38
CA LEU A 221 -14.63 -67.88 12.62
C LEU A 221 -14.43 -68.22 11.14
N ILE A 222 -15.34 -67.74 10.29
CA ILE A 222 -15.35 -67.99 8.84
C ILE A 222 -14.09 -67.39 8.20
N ALA A 223 -13.75 -66.15 8.57
CA ALA A 223 -12.59 -65.43 8.01
C ALA A 223 -11.24 -66.09 8.31
N ALA A 224 -11.15 -66.90 9.37
CA ALA A 224 -9.94 -67.64 9.72
C ALA A 224 -9.91 -69.08 9.14
N GLY A 225 -10.96 -69.47 8.42
CA GLY A 225 -11.08 -70.79 7.77
C GLY A 225 -11.48 -71.91 8.71
N TYR A 226 -12.13 -71.60 9.85
CA TYR A 226 -12.67 -72.63 10.74
C TYR A 226 -14.00 -73.17 10.21
N GLN A 227 -14.17 -74.48 10.32
CA GLN A 227 -15.40 -75.19 9.99
C GLN A 227 -15.90 -75.94 11.23
N TRP A 228 -17.22 -76.04 11.40
CA TRP A 228 -17.81 -76.83 12.47
C TRP A 228 -17.71 -78.35 12.18
N CYS A 229 -17.25 -79.13 13.16
CA CYS A 229 -17.31 -80.60 13.12
C CYS A 229 -18.47 -81.09 13.99
N GLU A 230 -19.44 -81.77 13.36
CA GLU A 230 -20.65 -82.25 14.04
C GLU A 230 -20.35 -83.31 15.11
N TYR A 231 -19.28 -84.09 14.90
CA TYR A 231 -18.89 -85.20 15.78
C TYR A 231 -18.13 -84.74 17.03
N THR A 232 -17.24 -83.74 16.90
CA THR A 232 -16.42 -83.26 18.02
C THR A 232 -17.00 -82.03 18.72
N LYS A 233 -18.09 -81.46 18.18
CA LYS A 233 -18.73 -80.21 18.65
C LYS A 233 -17.72 -79.07 18.85
N LYS A 234 -16.69 -79.01 17.99
CA LYS A 234 -15.63 -78.01 18.00
C LYS A 234 -15.38 -77.48 16.59
N CYS A 235 -14.97 -76.22 16.53
CA CYS A 235 -14.46 -75.59 15.32
C CYS A 235 -13.07 -76.15 15.03
N TYR A 236 -12.86 -76.66 13.83
CA TYR A 236 -11.58 -77.22 13.38
C TYR A 236 -11.13 -76.52 12.11
N ARG A 237 -9.84 -76.63 11.77
CA ARG A 237 -9.27 -76.05 10.55
C ARG A 237 -8.99 -77.16 9.54
N PRO A 238 -9.77 -77.28 8.44
CA PRO A 238 -9.66 -78.43 7.51
C PRO A 238 -8.28 -78.66 6.88
N PHE A 239 -7.41 -77.64 6.88
CA PHE A 239 -6.05 -77.74 6.33
C PHE A 239 -4.97 -78.06 7.38
N GLU A 240 -5.28 -78.01 8.67
CA GLU A 240 -4.37 -78.43 9.76
C GLU A 240 -4.79 -79.79 10.32
N GLU A 241 -6.09 -80.05 10.39
CA GLU A 241 -6.65 -81.25 11.00
C GLU A 241 -7.93 -81.68 10.26
N THR A 242 -8.18 -82.99 10.23
CA THR A 242 -9.41 -83.56 9.69
C THR A 242 -10.42 -83.77 10.82
N CYS A 243 -11.71 -83.53 10.54
CA CYS A 243 -12.81 -83.88 11.43
C CYS A 243 -12.87 -85.41 11.57
N SER A 244 -12.12 -85.93 12.55
CA SER A 244 -11.93 -87.37 12.77
C SER A 244 -13.05 -87.93 13.66
N ILE A 245 -13.76 -88.92 13.13
CA ILE A 245 -14.77 -89.72 13.83
C ILE A 245 -14.01 -90.66 14.79
N GLY A 246 -14.00 -90.36 16.09
CA GLY A 246 -13.35 -91.24 17.09
C GLY A 246 -12.89 -90.56 18.38
N GLY A 247 -13.52 -89.43 18.73
CA GLY A 247 -13.32 -88.72 20.00
C GLY A 247 -14.47 -88.90 20.98
N ASP A 248 -15.41 -89.81 20.71
CA ASP A 248 -16.42 -90.22 21.68
C ASP A 248 -15.72 -91.03 22.76
N VAL A 249 -15.74 -90.48 23.95
CA VAL A 249 -15.11 -91.05 25.14
C VAL A 249 -16.20 -91.00 26.20
N ASP A 250 -16.52 -92.13 26.80
CA ASP A 250 -17.47 -92.20 27.91
C ASP A 250 -16.89 -91.55 29.19
N GLU A 251 -17.67 -91.50 30.28
CA GLU A 251 -17.22 -90.93 31.56
C GLU A 251 -15.93 -91.57 32.11
N HIS A 252 -15.59 -92.78 31.64
CA HIS A 252 -14.43 -93.55 32.08
C HIS A 252 -13.26 -93.54 31.09
N GLY A 253 -13.32 -92.76 30.00
CA GLY A 253 -12.22 -92.71 29.06
C GLY A 253 -12.30 -93.74 27.91
N CYS A 254 -13.38 -94.51 27.80
CA CYS A 254 -13.52 -95.57 26.82
C CYS A 254 -14.26 -95.12 25.56
N LYS A 255 -13.77 -95.59 24.41
CA LYS A 255 -14.33 -95.27 23.10
C LYS A 255 -15.40 -96.27 22.70
N GLU A 256 -16.65 -95.98 23.01
CA GLU A 256 -17.79 -96.84 22.69
C GLU A 256 -17.91 -97.12 21.18
N SER A 257 -17.67 -96.12 20.32
CA SER A 257 -17.72 -96.28 18.86
C SER A 257 -16.63 -97.21 18.32
N ALA A 258 -15.53 -97.39 19.04
CA ALA A 258 -14.48 -98.37 18.71
C ALA A 258 -14.72 -99.73 19.39
N GLY A 259 -15.85 -99.89 20.10
CA GLY A 259 -16.24 -101.13 20.75
C GLY A 259 -15.69 -101.34 22.16
N TYR A 260 -15.10 -100.29 22.76
CA TYR A 260 -14.56 -100.37 24.11
C TYR A 260 -15.65 -100.04 25.14
N THR A 261 -15.76 -100.86 26.17
CA THR A 261 -16.65 -100.67 27.31
C THR A 261 -15.83 -100.72 28.59
N TRP A 262 -16.12 -99.83 29.54
CA TRP A 262 -15.47 -99.85 30.85
C TRP A 262 -15.81 -101.15 31.62
N CYS A 263 -14.79 -101.80 32.18
CA CYS A 263 -14.97 -102.95 33.07
C CYS A 263 -14.48 -102.59 34.47
N GLU A 264 -15.41 -102.43 35.42
CA GLU A 264 -15.13 -102.01 36.80
C GLU A 264 -14.17 -102.97 37.51
N VAL A 265 -14.34 -104.28 37.30
CA VAL A 265 -13.51 -105.32 37.93
C VAL A 265 -12.05 -105.22 37.50
N LYS A 266 -11.79 -104.78 36.25
CA LYS A 266 -10.45 -104.71 35.67
C LYS A 266 -9.88 -103.29 35.63
N ASN A 267 -10.67 -102.27 35.98
CA ASN A 267 -10.31 -100.85 35.89
C ASN A 267 -9.68 -100.46 34.54
N LYS A 268 -10.20 -101.02 33.45
CA LYS A 268 -9.75 -100.70 32.08
C LYS A 268 -10.89 -100.83 31.09
N CYS A 269 -10.77 -100.09 29.99
CA CYS A 269 -11.61 -100.24 28.81
C CYS A 269 -11.29 -101.57 28.11
N ILE A 270 -12.29 -102.44 27.94
CA ILE A 270 -12.13 -103.71 27.25
C ILE A 270 -13.10 -103.80 26.07
N ARG A 271 -12.76 -104.61 25.07
CA ARG A 271 -13.70 -104.99 24.00
C ARG A 271 -14.36 -106.31 24.39
N THR A 272 -15.67 -106.29 24.55
CA THR A 272 -16.45 -107.41 25.09
C THR A 272 -16.35 -108.71 24.27
N TRP A 273 -15.93 -108.63 23.00
CA TRP A 273 -15.68 -109.79 22.13
C TRP A 273 -14.24 -110.29 22.11
N GLU A 274 -13.27 -109.53 22.63
CA GLU A 274 -11.86 -109.96 22.76
C GLU A 274 -11.54 -110.39 24.19
N GLU A 275 -12.16 -109.73 25.18
CA GLU A 275 -11.93 -109.98 26.59
C GLU A 275 -13.26 -109.90 27.35
N SER A 276 -13.65 -110.97 28.06
CA SER A 276 -14.88 -110.95 28.85
C SER A 276 -14.66 -110.13 30.14
N CYS A 277 -15.62 -109.25 30.45
CA CYS A 277 -15.78 -108.66 31.77
C CYS A 277 -16.64 -109.63 32.59
N THR A 278 -16.02 -110.71 33.07
CA THR A 278 -16.71 -111.66 33.95
C THR A 278 -16.77 -111.06 35.35
N ILE A 279 -17.99 -110.76 35.82
CA ILE A 279 -18.28 -110.45 37.22
C ILE A 279 -17.85 -111.68 38.03
N GLY A 280 -16.78 -111.53 38.80
CA GLY A 280 -16.26 -112.60 39.64
C GLY A 280 -17.20 -112.87 40.81
N GLY A 281 -18.02 -113.90 40.65
CA GLY A 281 -18.56 -114.75 41.72
C GLY A 281 -19.80 -114.21 42.43
N ASP A 282 -20.95 -114.84 42.17
CA ASP A 282 -22.09 -114.81 43.08
C ASP A 282 -21.73 -115.67 44.29
N VAL A 283 -20.95 -115.08 45.19
CA VAL A 283 -20.49 -115.69 46.42
C VAL A 283 -21.52 -115.40 47.51
N ASP A 284 -21.99 -116.42 48.24
CA ASP A 284 -22.84 -116.20 49.42
C ASP A 284 -22.05 -115.55 50.58
N GLU A 285 -22.72 -115.17 51.67
CA GLU A 285 -22.09 -114.57 52.86
C GLU A 285 -20.92 -115.38 53.45
N HIS A 286 -20.79 -116.66 53.08
CA HIS A 286 -19.76 -117.57 53.57
C HIS A 286 -18.67 -117.90 52.56
N GLY A 287 -18.64 -117.24 51.39
CA GLY A 287 -17.57 -117.47 50.44
C GLY A 287 -17.88 -118.55 49.38
N CYS A 288 -19.12 -119.06 49.30
CA CYS A 288 -19.49 -120.14 48.37
C CYS A 288 -20.09 -119.63 47.06
N LEU A 289 -19.60 -120.16 45.93
CA LEU A 289 -20.08 -119.82 44.59
C LEU A 289 -21.45 -120.45 44.30
N VAL A 290 -22.52 -119.68 44.53
CA VAL A 290 -23.92 -120.11 44.36
C VAL A 290 -24.21 -120.47 42.90
N ALA A 291 -23.68 -119.70 41.96
CA ALA A 291 -23.85 -119.95 40.52
C ALA A 291 -23.25 -121.29 40.04
N SER A 292 -22.26 -121.82 40.77
CA SER A 292 -21.66 -123.13 40.49
C SER A 292 -22.27 -124.26 41.32
N GLY A 293 -23.35 -123.98 42.06
CA GLY A 293 -24.10 -124.98 42.82
C GLY A 293 -23.52 -125.32 44.20
N TYR A 294 -22.60 -124.49 44.71
CA TYR A 294 -22.05 -124.67 46.06
C TYR A 294 -22.95 -124.01 47.10
N GLN A 295 -23.14 -124.70 48.23
CA GLN A 295 -23.89 -124.22 49.38
C GLN A 295 -23.04 -124.40 50.65
N TRP A 296 -23.05 -123.40 51.54
CA TRP A 296 -22.39 -123.49 52.84
C TRP A 296 -23.02 -124.56 53.73
N CYS A 297 -22.18 -125.43 54.32
CA CYS A 297 -22.60 -126.43 55.31
C CYS A 297 -21.98 -126.10 56.67
N GLU A 298 -22.82 -125.76 57.65
CA GLU A 298 -22.40 -125.41 59.02
C GLU A 298 -21.68 -126.57 59.73
N GLY A 299 -22.13 -127.82 59.51
CA GLY A 299 -21.54 -129.00 60.15
C GLY A 299 -20.08 -129.27 59.73
N LEU A 300 -19.69 -128.85 58.51
CA LEU A 300 -18.35 -129.08 57.95
C LEU A 300 -17.53 -127.79 57.77
N LYS A 301 -18.14 -126.62 58.00
CA LYS A 301 -17.54 -125.28 57.77
C LYS A 301 -16.84 -125.15 56.42
N LYS A 302 -17.46 -125.71 55.38
CA LYS A 302 -16.99 -125.63 53.99
C LYS A 302 -18.17 -125.55 53.03
N CYS A 303 -17.90 -124.99 51.85
CA CYS A 303 -18.82 -125.01 50.73
C CYS A 303 -18.88 -126.42 50.13
N ILE A 304 -20.07 -127.01 50.08
CA ILE A 304 -20.29 -128.34 49.49
C ILE A 304 -21.32 -128.26 48.37
N ARG A 305 -21.36 -129.27 47.50
CA ARG A 305 -22.45 -129.45 46.55
C ARG A 305 -23.43 -130.46 47.13
N PRO A 306 -24.70 -130.09 47.40
CA PRO A 306 -25.65 -130.95 48.13
C PRO A 306 -25.92 -132.33 47.50
N TRP A 307 -25.59 -132.52 46.22
CA TRP A 307 -25.75 -133.78 45.49
C TRP A 307 -24.47 -134.62 45.39
N GLU A 308 -23.32 -134.12 45.85
CA GLU A 308 -22.05 -134.85 45.89
C GLU A 308 -21.61 -135.19 47.32
N GLU A 309 -21.86 -134.30 48.27
CA GLU A 309 -21.63 -134.53 49.70
C GLU A 309 -22.89 -134.13 50.48
N GLU A 310 -23.39 -135.02 51.34
CA GLU A 310 -24.47 -134.70 52.27
C GLU A 310 -23.95 -133.86 53.43
N CYS A 311 -24.67 -132.79 53.80
CA CYS A 311 -24.36 -132.01 55.00
C CYS A 311 -24.94 -132.73 56.23
N PRO A 312 -24.12 -133.27 57.14
CA PRO A 312 -24.63 -133.89 58.35
C PRO A 312 -25.31 -132.82 59.22
N THR A 313 -26.60 -133.01 59.52
CA THR A 313 -27.34 -132.17 60.46
C THR A 313 -27.00 -132.66 61.86
N GLY A 314 -26.19 -131.89 62.60
CA GLY A 314 -25.82 -132.14 63.99
C GLY A 314 -26.82 -131.55 64.97
#